data_AF-A0A7V0JT08-F1
#
_entry.id   AF-A0A7V0JT08-F1
#
_cell.length_a   1.000
_cell.length_b   1.000
_cell.length_c   1.000
_cell.angle_alpha   90.00
_cell.angle_beta   90.00
_cell.angle_gamma   90.00
#
_symmetry.space_group_name_H-M   'P 1'
#
loop_
_entity.id
_entity.type
_entity.pdbx_description
1 polymer ?
#
loop_
_entity_poly.entity_id
_entity_poly.type
_entity_poly.pdbx_seq_one_letter_code
_entity_poly.pdbx_strand_id
1 'polypeptide(L)' 'MSESHKQFKRPPKRYQPRGLSILYEDRDILVVDKVSGLLTVSNGKVRDNTAYYLLNEYMRKGNPKSRH' A
#
# COMPACT_ATOMS: atom_id res chain seq x y z
N MET A 1 22.66 -18.59 -9.38
CA MET A 1 21.42 -17.99 -9.94
C MET A 1 21.57 -16.48 -9.79
N SER A 2 21.77 -15.75 -10.87
CA SER A 2 21.91 -14.29 -10.83
C SER A 2 20.52 -13.67 -10.73
N GLU A 3 20.12 -13.25 -9.54
CA GLU A 3 18.92 -12.44 -9.39
C GLU A 3 19.14 -11.09 -10.06
N SER A 4 18.64 -10.94 -11.28
CA SER A 4 18.49 -9.63 -11.93
C SER A 4 17.64 -8.76 -11.01
N HIS A 5 18.30 -7.89 -10.23
CA HIS A 5 17.63 -6.92 -9.37
C HIS A 5 16.99 -5.85 -10.26
N LYS A 6 15.79 -6.15 -10.79
CA LYS A 6 14.96 -5.16 -11.47
C LYS A 6 14.71 -4.02 -10.49
N GLN A 7 15.05 -2.80 -10.92
CA GLN A 7 14.84 -1.59 -10.14
C GLN A 7 13.34 -1.45 -9.82
N PHE A 8 13.03 -1.35 -8.53
CA PHE A 8 11.66 -1.21 -8.07
C PHE A 8 11.09 0.15 -8.51
N LYS A 9 9.92 0.12 -9.17
CA LYS A 9 9.20 1.33 -9.57
C LYS A 9 8.10 1.59 -8.55
N ARG A 10 8.31 2.60 -7.71
CA ARG A 10 7.34 3.05 -6.72
C ARG A 10 6.08 3.60 -7.41
N PRO A 11 4.87 3.35 -6.90
CA PRO A 11 3.66 4.01 -7.37
C PRO A 11 3.77 5.54 -7.31
N PRO A 12 3.13 6.26 -8.25
CA PRO A 12 3.05 7.72 -8.19
C PRO A 12 2.48 8.24 -6.86
N LYS A 13 3.08 9.30 -6.31
CA LYS A 13 2.65 9.91 -5.03
C LYS A 13 1.18 10.36 -5.02
N ARG A 14 0.59 10.70 -6.17
CA ARG A 14 -0.82 11.10 -6.30
C ARG A 14 -1.81 10.03 -5.82
N TYR A 15 -1.38 8.77 -5.75
CA TYR A 15 -2.21 7.67 -5.27
C TYR A 15 -2.08 7.41 -3.78
N GLN A 16 -1.18 8.12 -3.07
CA GLN A 16 -0.95 7.88 -1.66
C GLN A 16 -2.25 8.05 -0.85
N PRO A 17 -2.57 7.08 0.01
CA PRO A 17 -3.80 7.11 0.79
C PRO A 17 -3.74 8.20 1.86
N ARG A 18 -4.85 8.90 2.07
CA ARG A 18 -4.98 9.88 3.16
C ARG A 18 -4.98 9.16 4.51
N GLY A 19 -4.26 9.69 5.49
CA GLY A 19 -4.14 9.10 6.83
C GLY A 19 -3.18 7.91 6.93
N LEU A 20 -2.43 7.61 5.85
CA LEU A 20 -1.41 6.55 5.80
C LEU A 20 -0.19 7.08 5.06
N SER A 21 0.77 7.62 5.81
CA SER A 21 2.01 8.14 5.25
C SER A 21 2.97 6.99 4.96
N ILE A 22 3.43 6.87 3.71
CA ILE A 22 4.42 5.84 3.33
C ILE A 22 5.81 6.34 3.71
N LEU A 23 6.45 5.66 4.65
CA LEU A 23 7.80 5.97 5.13
C LEU A 23 8.86 5.28 4.27
N TYR A 24 8.63 4.01 3.94
CA TYR A 24 9.53 3.19 3.14
C TYR A 24 8.76 2.22 2.26
N GLU A 25 9.30 1.91 1.09
CA GLU A 25 8.70 0.96 0.15
C GLU A 25 9.78 0.41 -0.79
N ASP A 26 9.82 -0.91 -0.92
CA ASP A 26 10.62 -1.64 -1.89
C ASP A 26 9.78 -2.75 -2.57
N ARG A 27 10.44 -3.78 -3.12
CA ARG A 27 9.77 -4.90 -3.80
C ARG A 27 8.97 -5.79 -2.87
N ASP A 28 9.35 -5.86 -1.61
CA ASP A 28 8.96 -6.91 -0.68
C ASP A 28 8.21 -6.37 0.53
N ILE A 29 8.55 -5.15 0.99
CA ILE A 29 7.97 -4.54 2.18
C ILE A 29 7.53 -3.09 1.96
N LEU A 30 6.50 -2.70 2.72
CA LEU A 30 5.94 -1.37 2.77
C LEU A 30 5.81 -0.95 4.25
N VAL A 31 6.46 0.14 4.62
CA VAL A 31 6.41 0.70 5.98
C VAL A 31 5.58 1.97 5.96
N VAL A 32 4.56 2.02 6.81
CA VAL A 32 3.61 3.12 6.86
C VAL A 32 3.46 3.66 8.28
N ASP A 33 3.21 4.96 8.37
CA ASP A 33 2.71 5.61 9.58
C ASP A 33 1.19 5.75 9.47
N LYS A 34 0.48 5.14 10.42
CA LYS A 34 -0.98 5.04 10.44
C LYS A 34 -1.54 6.00 11.48
N VAL A 35 -2.44 6.88 11.07
CA VAL A 35 -3.13 7.77 12.00
C VAL A 35 -3.96 7.02 13.04
N SER A 36 -4.17 7.66 14.19
CA SER A 36 -5.11 7.17 15.21
C SER A 36 -6.54 7.08 14.64
N GLY A 37 -7.33 6.12 15.13
CA GLY A 37 -8.71 5.90 14.70
C GLY A 37 -8.88 5.16 13.36
N LEU A 38 -7.84 5.00 12.56
CA LEU A 38 -7.89 4.15 11.37
C LEU A 38 -7.69 2.67 11.74
N LEU A 39 -8.58 1.79 11.32
CA LEU A 39 -8.45 0.35 11.58
C LEU A 39 -7.34 -0.26 10.72
N THR A 40 -6.58 -1.22 11.25
CA THR A 40 -5.57 -1.93 10.45
C THR A 40 -6.21 -2.89 9.45
N VAL A 41 -7.20 -3.67 9.92
CA VAL A 41 -7.96 -4.65 9.14
C VAL A 41 -9.46 -4.45 9.35
N SER A 42 -10.27 -5.02 8.45
CA SER A 42 -11.72 -4.92 8.51
C SER A 42 -12.31 -5.67 9.70
N ASN A 43 -13.54 -5.31 10.04
CA ASN A 43 -14.35 -6.01 11.04
C ASN A 43 -15.80 -6.14 10.51
N GLY A 44 -16.71 -6.67 11.33
CA GLY A 44 -18.10 -6.87 10.93
C GLY A 44 -18.86 -5.61 10.51
N LYS A 45 -18.38 -4.41 10.88
CA LYS A 45 -19.02 -3.12 10.60
C LYS A 45 -18.29 -2.28 9.55
N VAL A 46 -16.96 -2.39 9.47
CA VAL A 46 -16.11 -1.56 8.59
C VAL A 46 -15.30 -2.46 7.67
N ARG A 47 -15.50 -2.29 6.35
CA ARG A 47 -14.81 -3.06 5.31
C ARG A 47 -13.71 -2.25 4.63
N ASP A 48 -14.03 -1.02 4.22
CA ASP A 48 -13.19 -0.30 3.24
C ASP A 48 -12.34 0.83 3.86
N ASN A 49 -12.66 1.30 5.07
CA ASN A 49 -11.89 2.33 5.76
C ASN A 49 -10.83 1.72 6.68
N THR A 50 -9.90 0.97 6.10
CA THR A 50 -8.84 0.26 6.83
C THR A 50 -7.49 0.47 6.16
N ALA A 51 -6.40 0.33 6.92
CA ALA A 51 -5.05 0.39 6.39
C ALA A 51 -4.84 -0.65 5.28
N TYR A 52 -5.29 -1.89 5.52
CA TYR A 52 -5.22 -2.96 4.53
C TYR A 52 -5.89 -2.59 3.20
N TYR A 53 -7.15 -2.11 3.25
CA TYR A 53 -7.88 -1.75 2.04
C TYR A 53 -7.23 -0.59 1.29
N LEU A 54 -6.85 0.47 2.00
CA LEU A 54 -6.26 1.67 1.42
C LEU A 54 -4.89 1.40 0.77
N LEU A 55 -4.07 0.53 1.37
CA LEU A 55 -2.77 0.16 0.81
C LEU A 55 -2.91 -0.77 -0.40
N ASN A 56 -3.87 -1.69 -0.39
CA ASN A 56 -4.18 -2.49 -1.58
C ASN A 56 -4.62 -1.60 -2.75
N GLU A 57 -5.50 -0.64 -2.51
CA GLU A 57 -5.93 0.33 -3.54
C GLU A 57 -4.77 1.20 -4.05
N TYR A 58 -3.84 1.59 -3.18
CA TYR A 58 -2.61 2.28 -3.56
C TYR A 58 -1.76 1.45 -4.50
N MET A 59 -1.50 0.18 -4.17
CA MET A 59 -0.72 -0.73 -5.02
C MET A 59 -1.41 -1.01 -6.35
N ARG A 60 -2.75 -1.17 -6.35
CA ARG A 60 -3.55 -1.44 -7.54
C ARG A 60 -3.52 -0.27 -8.54
N LYS A 61 -3.60 0.96 -8.05
CA LYS A 61 -3.47 2.18 -8.88
C LYS A 61 -2.03 2.44 -9.32
N GLY A 62 -1.08 2.04 -8.49
CA GLY A 62 0.35 2.22 -8.70
C GLY A 62 0.99 1.28 -9.70
N ASN A 63 0.49 0.04 -9.76
CA ASN A 63 1.07 -1.03 -10.53
C ASN A 63 0.01 -1.68 -11.42
N PRO A 64 0.04 -1.46 -12.76
CA PRO A 64 -0.94 -2.03 -13.68
C PRO A 64 -0.91 -3.57 -13.73
N LYS A 65 0.12 -4.23 -13.16
CA LYS A 65 0.18 -5.69 -13.03
C LYS A 65 -0.58 -6.23 -11.81
N SER A 66 -0.99 -5.37 -10.88
CA SER A 66 -1.79 -5.76 -9.72
C SER A 66 -3.23 -6.02 -10.17
N ARG A 67 -3.57 -7.29 -10.41
CA ARG A 67 -4.86 -7.74 -10.96
C ARG A 67 -5.90 -8.14 -9.89
N HIS A 68 -5.58 -8.00 -8.62
CA HIS A 68 -6.43 -8.41 -7.49
C HIS A 68 -6.72 -7.25 -6.55
#